data_AF-A0A3D6BZC4-F1
#
_entry.id   AF-A0A3D6BZC4-F1
#
_cell.length_a   1.000
_cell.length_b   1.000
_cell.length_c   1.000
_cell.angle_alpha   90.00
_cell.angle_beta   90.00
_cell.angle_gamma   90.00
#
_symmetry.space_group_name_H-M   'P 1'
#
loop_
_entity.id
_entity.type
_entity.pdbx_description
1 polymer ?
#
loop_
_entity_poly.entity_id
_entity_poly.type
_entity_poly.pdbx_seq_one_letter_code
_entity_poly.pdbx_strand_id
1 'polypeptide(L)'
;MLPFLISAIAPKLAQKGFDLLGGLFSSAAEKSTDLAKDVVNQQLEKVSKKIQEKTGIKLENVAEDKLTQEEWRKLKEFELKEQELLMDARSKIAQIELEQEKVLAADRADARKAGTLRDDNADIFVRRFTYRYAYFITIMTFIFITLAVFLPAFFSDPAKALPQSSWQIINTVVGFLLGVGLSAIIQYFYGSSMGSKDKANWLKANQSGQGGKS
;
A
#
# COMPACT_ATOMS: atom_id res chain seq x y z
N MET A 1 -12.19 -11.76 10.47
CA MET A 1 -13.55 -11.73 9.87
C MET A 1 -14.06 -10.31 9.63
N LEU A 2 -13.78 -9.34 10.51
CA LEU A 2 -14.12 -7.91 10.33
C LEU A 2 -13.78 -7.30 8.94
N PRO A 3 -12.59 -7.47 8.33
CA PRO A 3 -12.26 -6.81 7.06
C PRO A 3 -13.18 -7.20 5.90
N PHE A 4 -13.67 -8.45 5.89
CA PHE A 4 -14.62 -8.92 4.88
C PHE A 4 -16.04 -8.34 5.08
N LEU A 5 -16.44 -8.11 6.33
CA LEU A 5 -17.72 -7.47 6.64
C LEU A 5 -17.67 -5.97 6.29
N ILE A 6 -16.56 -5.29 6.55
CA ILE A 6 -16.39 -3.85 6.31
C ILE A 6 -16.55 -3.50 4.82
N SER A 7 -15.96 -4.30 3.92
CA SER A 7 -16.06 -4.10 2.47
C SER A 7 -17.47 -4.36 1.91
N ALA A 8 -18.24 -5.26 2.54
CA ALA A 8 -19.62 -5.53 2.16
C ALA A 8 -20.62 -4.47 2.68
N ILE A 9 -20.31 -3.86 3.83
CA ILE A 9 -21.20 -2.92 4.53
C ILE A 9 -21.12 -1.51 3.93
N ALA A 10 -19.92 -1.05 3.56
CA ALA A 10 -19.69 0.27 2.97
C ALA A 10 -20.61 0.61 1.77
N PRO A 11 -20.71 -0.23 0.71
CA PRO A 11 -21.57 0.07 -0.44
C PRO A 11 -23.06 0.03 -0.09
N LYS A 12 -23.48 -0.84 0.84
CA LYS A 12 -24.88 -0.97 1.28
C LYS A 12 -25.35 0.26 2.06
N LEU A 13 -24.50 0.78 2.94
CA LEU A 13 -24.77 2.02 3.67
C LEU A 13 -24.84 3.24 2.74
N ALA A 14 -23.91 3.33 1.77
CA ALA A 14 -23.92 4.40 0.78
C ALA A 14 -25.18 4.38 -0.10
N GLN A 15 -25.61 3.20 -0.58
CA GLN A 15 -26.83 3.05 -1.39
C GLN A 15 -28.11 3.46 -0.65
N LYS A 16 -28.12 3.36 0.68
CA LYS A 16 -29.27 3.72 1.53
C LYS A 16 -29.18 5.15 2.09
N GLY A 17 -28.21 5.95 1.64
CA GLY A 17 -28.06 7.37 2.01
C GLY A 17 -27.47 7.59 3.41
N PHE A 18 -26.67 6.66 3.91
CA PHE A 18 -25.91 6.82 5.16
C PHE A 18 -24.52 7.36 4.85
N ASP A 19 -24.42 8.67 4.67
CA ASP A 19 -23.18 9.31 4.19
C ASP A 19 -22.02 9.21 5.21
N LEU A 20 -22.32 9.28 6.51
CA LEU A 20 -21.30 9.29 7.56
C LEU A 20 -20.80 7.89 7.85
N LEU A 21 -21.73 6.96 8.08
CA LEU A 21 -21.40 5.54 8.27
C LEU A 21 -20.79 4.98 6.98
N GLY A 22 -21.43 5.17 5.83
CA GLY A 22 -20.97 4.66 4.54
C GLY A 22 -19.54 5.10 4.22
N GLY A 23 -19.22 6.38 4.34
CA GLY A 23 -17.83 6.81 4.08
C GLY A 23 -16.83 6.47 5.20
N LEU A 24 -17.26 6.27 6.46
CA LEU A 24 -16.38 5.77 7.52
C LEU A 24 -15.98 4.32 7.21
N PHE A 25 -16.97 3.46 6.92
CA PHE A 25 -16.75 2.06 6.56
C PHE A 25 -16.04 1.91 5.22
N SER A 26 -16.29 2.79 4.24
CA SER A 26 -15.56 2.82 2.96
C SER A 26 -14.08 3.19 3.16
N SER A 27 -13.82 4.28 3.89
CA SER A 27 -12.43 4.69 4.19
C SER A 27 -11.71 3.62 5.00
N ALA A 28 -12.42 2.89 5.85
CA ALA A 28 -11.82 1.82 6.63
C ALA A 28 -11.65 0.52 5.82
N ALA A 29 -12.52 0.22 4.86
CA ALA A 29 -12.38 -0.94 3.96
C ALA A 29 -11.06 -0.87 3.20
N GLU A 30 -10.79 0.29 2.59
CA GLU A 30 -9.57 0.56 1.83
C GLU A 30 -8.31 0.48 2.71
N LYS A 31 -8.40 0.92 3.97
CA LYS A 31 -7.25 1.10 4.87
C LYS A 31 -7.06 -0.04 5.87
N SER A 32 -8.00 -1.00 5.94
CA SER A 32 -7.93 -2.16 6.83
C SER A 32 -6.84 -3.17 6.43
N THR A 33 -6.30 -3.04 5.21
CA THR A 33 -5.18 -3.85 4.70
C THR A 33 -3.81 -3.23 4.95
N ASP A 34 -3.75 -1.99 5.45
CA ASP A 34 -2.49 -1.26 5.65
C ASP A 34 -1.90 -1.44 7.06
N LEU A 35 -0.69 -0.92 7.26
CA LEU A 35 0.00 -0.86 8.56
C LEU A 35 -0.84 -0.19 9.67
N ALA A 36 -1.82 0.65 9.31
CA ALA A 36 -2.76 1.30 10.23
C ALA A 36 -3.94 0.43 10.67
N LYS A 37 -4.03 -0.83 10.21
CA LYS A 37 -5.20 -1.71 10.40
C LYS A 37 -5.68 -1.81 11.84
N ASP A 38 -4.79 -1.83 12.82
CA ASP A 38 -5.15 -2.07 14.22
C ASP A 38 -5.96 -0.90 14.79
N VAL A 39 -5.56 0.33 14.46
CA VAL A 39 -6.28 1.52 14.92
C VAL A 39 -7.58 1.72 14.14
N VAL A 40 -7.56 1.45 12.83
CA VAL A 40 -8.77 1.46 11.99
C VAL A 40 -9.80 0.46 12.52
N ASN A 41 -9.39 -0.78 12.79
CA ASN A 41 -10.25 -1.81 13.37
C ASN A 41 -10.75 -1.41 14.76
N GLN A 42 -9.91 -0.80 15.60
CA GLN A 42 -10.33 -0.34 16.92
C GLN A 42 -11.44 0.73 16.86
N GLN A 43 -11.34 1.70 15.93
CA GLN A 43 -12.39 2.72 15.76
C GLN A 43 -13.68 2.11 15.21
N LEU A 44 -13.56 1.19 14.25
CA LEU A 44 -14.72 0.48 13.72
C LEU A 44 -15.39 -0.41 14.74
N GLU A 45 -14.64 -1.10 15.60
CA GLU A 45 -15.20 -1.89 16.69
C GLU A 45 -15.94 -1.01 17.70
N LYS A 46 -15.40 0.17 18.03
CA LYS A 46 -16.08 1.14 18.90
C LYS A 46 -17.42 1.58 18.31
N VAL A 47 -17.43 1.95 17.03
CA VAL A 47 -18.66 2.34 16.33
C VAL A 47 -19.64 1.16 16.23
N SER A 48 -19.14 -0.03 15.90
CA SER A 48 -19.96 -1.25 15.76
C SER A 48 -20.60 -1.68 17.09
N LYS A 49 -19.85 -1.66 18.20
CA LYS A 49 -20.37 -1.94 19.53
C LYS A 49 -21.46 -0.93 19.91
N LYS A 50 -21.24 0.36 19.67
CA LYS A 50 -22.22 1.40 20.00
C LYS A 50 -23.48 1.32 19.13
N ILE A 51 -23.35 0.91 17.86
CA ILE A 51 -24.50 0.59 16.99
C ILE A 51 -25.28 -0.57 17.60
N GLN A 52 -24.62 -1.67 17.96
CA GLN A 52 -25.26 -2.84 18.53
C GLN A 52 -25.93 -2.54 19.89
N GLU A 53 -25.29 -1.76 20.77
CA GLU A 53 -25.82 -1.35 22.06
C GLU A 53 -27.06 -0.44 21.93
N LYS A 54 -27.04 0.53 21.01
CA LYS A 54 -28.12 1.52 20.89
C LYS A 54 -29.25 1.12 19.95
N THR A 55 -28.97 0.31 18.94
CA THR A 55 -29.96 -0.07 17.92
C THR A 55 -30.33 -1.55 17.98
N GLY A 56 -29.55 -2.39 18.66
CA GLY A 56 -29.70 -3.84 18.66
C GLY A 56 -29.24 -4.51 17.36
N ILE A 57 -28.77 -3.74 16.38
CA ILE A 57 -28.44 -4.23 15.04
C ILE A 57 -27.01 -4.77 14.99
N LYS A 58 -26.86 -6.01 14.52
CA LYS A 58 -25.56 -6.59 14.18
C LYS A 58 -25.13 -6.15 12.78
N LEU A 59 -23.86 -5.78 12.63
CA LEU A 59 -23.27 -5.39 11.34
C LEU A 59 -23.37 -6.48 10.26
N GLU A 60 -23.40 -7.75 10.66
CA GLU A 60 -23.62 -8.91 9.78
C GLU A 60 -24.95 -8.81 9.01
N ASN A 61 -26.01 -8.32 9.66
CA ASN A 61 -27.32 -8.14 9.04
C ASN A 61 -27.34 -6.97 8.04
N VAL A 62 -26.44 -6.00 8.21
CA VAL A 62 -26.21 -4.89 7.27
C VAL A 62 -25.50 -5.41 6.02
N ALA A 63 -24.50 -6.29 6.19
CA ALA A 63 -23.76 -6.90 5.08
C ALA A 63 -24.65 -7.81 4.23
N GLU A 64 -25.56 -8.55 4.88
CA GLU A 64 -26.46 -9.51 4.24
C GLU A 64 -27.77 -8.91 3.72
N ASP A 65 -27.97 -7.59 3.86
CA ASP A 65 -29.19 -6.87 3.44
C ASP A 65 -30.49 -7.42 4.05
N LYS A 66 -30.41 -7.93 5.28
CA LYS A 66 -31.53 -8.55 6.01
C LYS A 66 -32.27 -7.58 6.93
N LEU A 67 -31.93 -6.29 6.87
CA LEU A 67 -32.51 -5.27 7.74
C LEU A 67 -33.92 -4.89 7.30
N THR A 68 -34.84 -4.93 8.25
CA THR A 68 -36.20 -4.42 8.10
C THR A 68 -36.21 -2.88 7.99
N GLN A 69 -37.27 -2.32 7.43
CA GLN A 69 -37.42 -0.87 7.24
C GLN A 69 -37.35 -0.09 8.58
N GLU A 70 -37.81 -0.69 9.67
CA GLU A 70 -37.71 -0.14 11.03
C GLU A 70 -36.27 -0.11 11.55
N GLU A 71 -35.47 -1.15 11.26
CA GLU A 71 -34.07 -1.22 11.67
C GLU A 71 -33.22 -0.22 10.89
N TRP A 72 -33.49 -0.02 9.60
CA TRP A 72 -32.89 1.07 8.82
C TRP A 72 -33.21 2.44 9.42
N ARG A 73 -34.44 2.66 9.89
CA ARG A 73 -34.84 3.92 10.55
C ARG A 73 -34.08 4.14 11.85
N LYS A 74 -33.93 3.09 12.68
CA LYS A 74 -33.13 3.15 13.93
C LYS A 74 -31.66 3.44 13.66
N LEU A 75 -31.09 2.85 12.60
CA LEU A 75 -29.71 3.14 12.20
C LEU A 75 -29.55 4.60 11.74
N LYS A 76 -30.57 5.17 11.08
CA LYS A 76 -30.52 6.57 10.61
C LYS A 76 -30.62 7.54 11.76
N GLU A 77 -31.48 7.24 12.73
CA GLU A 77 -31.52 7.98 14.00
C GLU A 77 -30.19 7.88 14.75
N PHE A 78 -29.52 6.73 14.75
CA PHE A 78 -28.19 6.59 15.33
C PHE A 78 -27.16 7.46 14.62
N GLU A 79 -27.11 7.44 13.28
CA GLU A 79 -26.19 8.28 12.50
C GLU A 79 -26.36 9.77 12.82
N LEU A 80 -27.60 10.23 12.98
CA LEU A 80 -27.92 11.61 13.35
C LEU A 80 -27.56 11.93 14.81
N LYS A 81 -27.88 11.03 15.76
CA LYS A 81 -27.64 11.24 17.20
C LYS A 81 -26.17 11.10 17.58
N GLU A 82 -25.42 10.26 16.89
CA GLU A 82 -24.02 9.93 17.17
C GLU A 82 -23.06 10.49 16.12
N GLN A 83 -23.45 11.59 15.47
CA GLN A 83 -22.63 12.26 14.47
C GLN A 83 -21.23 12.60 15.01
N GLU A 84 -21.12 13.04 16.26
CA GLU A 84 -19.85 13.36 16.91
C GLU A 84 -18.91 12.15 16.98
N LEU A 85 -19.43 10.98 17.37
CA LEU A 85 -18.64 9.74 17.42
C LEU A 85 -18.12 9.37 16.03
N LEU A 86 -18.97 9.48 15.01
CA LEU A 86 -18.60 9.15 13.63
C LEU A 86 -17.58 10.13 13.07
N MET A 87 -17.69 11.42 13.41
CA MET A 87 -16.72 12.44 13.06
C MET A 87 -15.38 12.24 13.76
N ASP A 88 -15.38 11.91 15.06
CA ASP A 88 -14.15 11.62 15.82
C ASP A 88 -13.43 10.39 15.28
N ALA A 89 -14.18 9.30 15.00
CA ALA A 89 -13.64 8.09 14.38
C ALA A 89 -13.01 8.39 13.01
N ARG A 90 -13.69 9.17 12.16
CA ARG A 90 -13.16 9.61 10.86
C ARG A 90 -11.92 10.49 11.01
N SER A 91 -11.97 11.46 11.92
CA SER A 91 -10.88 12.40 12.18
C SER A 91 -9.62 11.64 12.60
N LYS A 92 -9.74 10.66 13.50
CA LYS A 92 -8.61 9.82 13.94
C LYS A 92 -8.03 8.99 12.81
N ILE A 93 -8.87 8.40 11.96
CA ILE A 93 -8.40 7.66 10.77
C ILE A 93 -7.65 8.61 9.82
N ALA A 94 -8.18 9.81 9.58
CA ALA A 94 -7.54 10.81 8.72
C ALA A 94 -6.23 11.38 9.31
N GLN A 95 -6.15 11.56 10.63
CA GLN A 95 -4.93 12.02 11.30
C GLN A 95 -3.79 11.00 11.17
N ILE A 96 -4.08 9.72 11.38
CA ILE A 96 -3.07 8.65 11.23
C ILE A 96 -2.57 8.59 9.79
N GLU A 97 -3.47 8.77 8.82
CA GLU A 97 -3.09 8.86 7.42
C GLU A 97 -2.14 10.04 7.16
N LEU A 98 -2.46 11.22 7.69
CA LEU A 98 -1.62 12.40 7.56
C LEU A 98 -0.25 12.18 8.21
N GLU A 99 -0.21 11.54 9.38
CA GLU A 99 1.04 11.21 10.08
C GLU A 99 1.88 10.22 9.28
N GLN A 100 1.28 9.16 8.74
CA GLN A 100 1.99 8.21 7.88
C GLN A 100 2.55 8.88 6.63
N GLU A 101 1.76 9.75 5.99
CA GLU A 101 2.22 10.50 4.82
C GLU A 101 3.36 11.45 5.18
N LYS A 102 3.30 12.10 6.35
CA LYS A 102 4.40 12.93 6.87
C LYS A 102 5.66 12.11 7.13
N VAL A 103 5.54 10.91 7.71
CA VAL A 103 6.69 10.02 7.96
C VAL A 103 7.32 9.59 6.63
N LEU A 104 6.51 9.16 5.66
CA LEU A 104 7.01 8.78 4.33
C LEU A 104 7.60 9.97 3.55
N ALA A 105 7.01 11.16 3.68
CA ALA A 105 7.53 12.38 3.08
C ALA A 105 8.84 12.82 3.74
N ALA A 106 8.96 12.69 5.07
CA ALA A 106 10.17 12.96 5.82
C ALA A 106 11.29 11.99 5.44
N ASP A 107 11.00 10.69 5.34
CA ASP A 107 11.96 9.68 4.89
C ASP A 107 12.50 9.97 3.48
N ARG A 108 11.61 10.38 2.55
CA ARG A 108 12.02 10.85 1.21
C ARG A 108 12.83 12.15 1.27
N ALA A 109 12.51 13.06 2.17
CA ALA A 109 13.23 14.31 2.33
C ALA A 109 14.63 14.07 2.90
N ASP A 110 14.75 13.17 3.88
CA ASP A 110 16.02 12.80 4.49
C ASP A 110 16.88 11.99 3.51
N ALA A 111 16.29 11.13 2.67
CA ALA A 111 17.01 10.49 1.56
C ALA A 111 17.58 11.52 0.56
N ARG A 112 16.84 12.60 0.25
CA ARG A 112 17.33 13.70 -0.59
C ARG A 112 18.44 14.51 0.11
N LYS A 113 18.30 14.80 1.40
CA LYS A 113 19.33 15.48 2.20
C LYS A 113 20.59 14.65 2.36
N ALA A 114 20.47 13.33 2.49
CA ALA A 114 21.62 12.42 2.51
C ALA A 114 22.38 12.46 1.18
N GLY A 115 21.67 12.61 0.06
CA GLY A 115 22.26 12.86 -1.26
C GLY A 115 23.03 14.18 -1.31
N THR A 116 22.44 15.28 -0.85
CA THR A 116 23.11 16.59 -0.85
C THR A 116 24.31 16.63 0.10
N LEU A 117 24.20 16.04 1.30
CA LEU A 117 25.31 15.91 2.26
C LEU A 117 26.47 15.07 1.70
N ARG A 118 26.18 14.05 0.89
CA ARG A 118 27.20 13.26 0.19
C ARG A 118 27.88 14.06 -0.92
N ASP A 119 27.12 14.89 -1.63
CA ASP A 119 27.62 15.66 -2.76
C ASP A 119 28.41 16.92 -2.33
N ASP A 120 28.06 17.50 -1.18
CA ASP A 120 28.76 18.61 -0.50
C ASP A 120 30.03 18.16 0.24
N ASN A 121 30.27 16.85 0.35
CA ASN A 121 31.44 16.32 1.03
C ASN A 121 32.72 16.54 0.18
N ALA A 122 33.79 17.01 0.81
CA ALA A 122 35.03 17.38 0.13
C ALA A 122 35.79 16.17 -0.45
N ASP A 123 35.57 14.98 0.10
CA ASP A 123 36.22 13.75 -0.34
C ASP A 123 35.55 13.17 -1.61
N ILE A 124 36.33 13.17 -2.71
CA ILE A 124 35.95 12.61 -4.01
C ILE A 124 35.60 11.12 -3.90
N PHE A 125 36.19 10.39 -2.95
CA PHE A 125 35.93 8.97 -2.72
C PHE A 125 34.50 8.73 -2.25
N VAL A 126 34.02 9.51 -1.27
CA VAL A 126 32.66 9.42 -0.71
C VAL A 126 31.61 9.81 -1.76
N ARG A 127 31.84 10.92 -2.46
CA ARG A 127 30.93 11.41 -3.50
C ARG A 127 30.76 10.44 -4.67
N ARG A 128 31.82 9.72 -5.03
CA ARG A 128 31.82 8.77 -6.16
C ARG A 128 31.63 7.32 -5.75
N PHE A 129 31.50 7.02 -4.46
CA PHE A 129 31.40 5.66 -3.95
C PHE A 129 30.23 4.91 -4.58
N THR A 130 29.03 5.52 -4.64
CA THR A 130 27.84 4.88 -5.22
C THR A 130 28.03 4.52 -6.69
N TYR A 131 28.67 5.40 -7.49
CA TYR A 131 28.97 5.10 -8.88
C TYR A 131 30.00 3.99 -9.02
N ARG A 132 31.08 4.01 -8.22
CA ARG A 132 32.10 2.96 -8.21
C ARG A 132 31.51 1.62 -7.79
N TYR A 133 30.66 1.60 -6.77
CA TYR A 133 29.94 0.41 -6.32
C TYR A 133 28.99 -0.10 -7.41
N ALA A 134 28.26 0.79 -8.08
CA ALA A 134 27.39 0.42 -9.19
C ALA A 134 28.18 -0.18 -10.37
N TYR A 135 29.31 0.42 -10.74
CA TYR A 135 30.21 -0.15 -11.76
C TYR A 135 30.78 -1.50 -11.32
N PHE A 136 31.23 -1.62 -10.07
CA PHE A 136 31.77 -2.87 -9.53
C PHE A 136 30.74 -4.00 -9.58
N ILE A 137 29.53 -3.76 -9.08
CA ILE A 137 28.45 -4.75 -9.11
C ILE A 137 28.04 -5.06 -10.55
N THR A 138 27.91 -4.06 -11.42
CA THR A 138 27.55 -4.27 -12.83
C THR A 138 28.58 -5.15 -13.55
N ILE A 139 29.87 -4.87 -13.36
CA ILE A 139 30.97 -5.66 -13.93
C ILE A 139 30.94 -7.08 -13.35
N MET A 140 30.76 -7.23 -12.04
CA MET A 140 30.70 -8.53 -11.39
C MET A 140 29.50 -9.36 -11.86
N THR A 141 28.34 -8.73 -12.08
CA THR A 141 27.14 -9.36 -12.66
C THR A 141 27.38 -9.77 -14.11
N PHE A 142 27.98 -8.91 -14.92
CA PHE A 142 28.34 -9.26 -16.30
C PHE A 142 29.31 -10.43 -16.33
N ILE A 143 30.37 -10.40 -15.52
CA ILE A 143 31.32 -11.52 -15.40
C ILE A 143 30.60 -12.79 -14.96
N PHE A 144 29.73 -12.72 -13.94
CA PHE A 144 28.98 -13.88 -13.48
C PHE A 144 28.08 -14.46 -14.57
N ILE A 145 27.33 -13.64 -15.29
CA ILE A 145 26.48 -14.08 -16.41
C ILE A 145 27.33 -14.68 -17.53
N THR A 146 28.44 -14.02 -17.88
CA THR A 146 29.36 -14.53 -18.91
C THR A 146 29.96 -15.88 -18.49
N LEU A 147 30.40 -16.04 -17.24
CA LEU A 147 30.91 -17.31 -16.73
C LEU A 147 29.80 -18.38 -16.62
N ALA A 148 28.60 -18.02 -16.17
CA ALA A 148 27.52 -18.97 -15.98
C ALA A 148 26.91 -19.46 -17.29
N VAL A 149 26.88 -18.62 -18.33
CA VAL A 149 26.25 -18.95 -19.62
C VAL A 149 27.27 -19.38 -20.67
N PHE A 150 28.39 -18.65 -20.80
CA PHE A 150 29.35 -18.90 -21.88
C PHE A 150 30.44 -19.89 -21.49
N LEU A 151 30.86 -19.98 -20.21
CA LEU A 151 31.89 -20.95 -19.81
C LEU A 151 31.43 -22.41 -20.04
N PRO A 152 30.19 -22.81 -19.66
CA PRO A 152 29.58 -24.06 -20.08
C PRO A 152 29.52 -24.27 -21.59
N ALA A 153 29.20 -23.22 -22.36
CA ALA A 153 29.02 -23.32 -23.80
C ALA A 153 30.35 -23.41 -24.56
N PHE A 154 31.44 -22.87 -24.01
CA PHE A 154 32.73 -22.74 -24.69
C PHE A 154 33.77 -23.78 -24.24
N PHE A 155 33.74 -24.22 -22.96
CA PHE A 155 34.69 -25.20 -22.41
C PHE A 155 34.11 -26.61 -22.28
N SER A 156 32.84 -26.82 -22.62
CA SER A 156 32.31 -28.17 -22.80
C SER A 156 32.75 -28.71 -24.16
N ASP A 157 33.82 -29.50 -24.14
CA ASP A 157 34.07 -30.48 -25.18
C ASP A 157 32.74 -31.24 -25.47
N PRO A 158 32.30 -31.47 -26.72
CA PRO A 158 31.10 -32.26 -27.00
C PRO A 158 31.07 -33.63 -26.31
N ALA A 159 32.24 -34.15 -25.89
CA ALA A 159 32.38 -35.37 -25.08
C ALA A 159 32.16 -35.18 -23.56
N LYS A 160 32.15 -33.95 -23.03
CA LYS A 160 31.97 -33.60 -21.60
C LYS A 160 30.94 -32.49 -21.41
N ALA A 161 29.87 -32.51 -22.21
CA ALA A 161 28.75 -31.61 -22.04
C ALA A 161 28.24 -31.68 -20.59
N LEU A 162 28.04 -30.52 -19.96
CA LEU A 162 27.44 -30.43 -18.63
C LEU A 162 26.12 -31.22 -18.60
N PRO A 163 25.90 -32.07 -17.58
CA PRO A 163 24.67 -32.83 -17.46
C PRO A 163 23.46 -31.89 -17.45
N GLN A 164 22.34 -32.38 -17.98
CA GLN A 164 21.12 -31.59 -18.18
C GLN A 164 20.59 -30.96 -16.89
N SER A 165 20.85 -31.57 -15.73
CA SER A 165 20.54 -31.02 -14.41
C SER A 165 21.27 -29.71 -14.12
N SER A 166 22.53 -29.57 -14.52
CA SER A 166 23.31 -28.34 -14.35
C SER A 166 22.73 -27.18 -15.17
N TRP A 167 22.29 -27.47 -16.39
CA TRP A 167 21.62 -26.47 -17.25
C TRP A 167 20.29 -25.99 -16.67
N GLN A 168 19.52 -26.87 -16.03
CA GLN A 168 18.29 -26.49 -15.34
C GLN A 168 18.56 -25.53 -14.18
N ILE A 169 19.57 -25.82 -13.36
CA ILE A 169 19.97 -24.95 -12.24
C ILE A 169 20.40 -23.57 -12.77
N ILE A 170 21.22 -23.52 -13.82
CA ILE A 170 21.67 -22.26 -14.43
C ILE A 170 20.46 -21.46 -14.94
N ASN A 171 19.54 -22.09 -15.67
CA ASN A 171 18.35 -21.41 -16.18
C ASN A 171 17.43 -20.89 -15.06
N THR A 172 17.25 -21.65 -13.98
CA THR A 172 16.47 -21.20 -12.83
C THR A 172 17.13 -20.01 -12.12
N VAL A 173 18.44 -20.05 -11.90
CA VAL A 173 19.17 -18.96 -11.24
C VAL A 173 19.17 -17.69 -12.10
N VAL A 174 19.42 -17.81 -13.41
CA VAL A 174 19.37 -16.67 -14.34
C VAL A 174 17.95 -16.11 -14.43
N GLY A 175 16.93 -16.97 -14.53
CA GLY A 175 15.53 -16.55 -14.52
C GLY A 175 15.13 -15.83 -13.24
N PHE A 176 15.57 -16.32 -12.08
CA PHE A 176 15.35 -15.67 -10.80
C PHE A 176 16.02 -14.29 -10.72
N LEU A 177 17.29 -14.20 -11.13
CA LEU A 177 18.03 -12.94 -11.11
C LEU A 177 17.42 -11.89 -12.06
N LEU A 178 16.96 -12.29 -13.24
CA LEU A 178 16.24 -11.41 -14.16
C LEU A 178 14.89 -10.98 -13.59
N GLY A 179 14.14 -11.91 -12.97
CA GLY A 179 12.85 -11.60 -12.36
C GLY A 179 12.96 -10.62 -11.19
N VAL A 180 13.86 -10.90 -10.24
CA VAL A 180 14.10 -10.03 -9.07
C VAL A 180 14.70 -8.70 -9.51
N GLY A 181 15.67 -8.71 -10.42
CA GLY A 181 16.31 -7.50 -10.93
C GLY A 181 15.33 -6.59 -11.68
N LEU A 182 14.53 -7.13 -12.59
CA LEU A 182 13.52 -6.36 -13.32
C LEU A 182 12.45 -5.81 -12.37
N SER A 183 12.02 -6.61 -11.39
CA SER A 183 11.07 -6.16 -10.36
C SER A 183 11.62 -5.01 -9.53
N ALA A 184 12.88 -5.09 -9.10
CA ALA A 184 13.55 -4.04 -8.35
C ALA A 184 13.71 -2.75 -9.18
N ILE A 185 14.04 -2.87 -10.47
CA ILE A 185 14.10 -1.73 -11.40
C ILE A 185 12.72 -1.08 -11.54
N ILE A 186 11.67 -1.88 -11.80
CA ILE A 186 10.30 -1.38 -11.92
C ILE A 186 9.87 -0.71 -10.60
N GLN A 187 10.13 -1.30 -9.44
CA GLN A 187 9.81 -0.69 -8.14
C GLN A 187 10.57 0.61 -7.89
N TYR A 188 11.84 0.68 -8.29
CA TYR A 188 12.64 1.91 -8.18
C TYR A 188 12.03 3.06 -9.01
N PHE A 189 11.64 2.80 -10.26
CA PHE A 189 11.06 3.81 -11.16
C PHE A 189 9.58 4.11 -10.88
N TYR A 190 8.77 3.10 -10.57
CA TYR A 190 7.31 3.23 -10.48
C TYR A 190 6.76 3.16 -9.05
N GLY A 191 7.42 2.46 -8.13
CA GLY A 191 6.98 2.31 -6.74
C GLY A 191 7.04 3.62 -5.94
N SER A 192 8.00 4.49 -6.25
CA SER A 192 8.09 5.81 -5.60
C SER A 192 7.18 6.88 -6.24
N SER A 193 6.82 6.71 -7.52
CA SER A 193 6.17 7.74 -8.34
C SER A 193 4.65 7.55 -8.45
N MET A 194 4.15 6.31 -8.55
CA MET A 194 2.70 6.05 -8.68
C MET A 194 1.93 6.32 -7.39
N GLY A 195 2.43 5.88 -6.23
CA GLY A 195 1.74 6.09 -4.95
C GLY A 195 1.50 7.57 -4.60
N SER A 196 2.40 8.47 -5.00
CA SER A 196 2.21 9.92 -4.78
C SER A 196 1.28 10.56 -5.81
N LYS A 197 1.26 10.06 -7.06
CA LYS A 197 0.38 10.56 -8.13
C LYS A 197 -1.07 10.16 -7.91
N ASP A 198 -1.32 8.90 -7.56
CA ASP A 198 -2.68 8.40 -7.34
C ASP A 198 -3.31 9.05 -6.10
N LYS A 199 -2.52 9.25 -5.04
CA LYS A 199 -2.98 9.95 -3.84
C LYS A 199 -3.25 11.43 -4.09
N ALA A 200 -2.37 12.12 -4.84
CA ALA A 200 -2.60 13.51 -5.23
C ALA A 200 -3.82 13.69 -6.13
N ASN A 201 -4.08 12.73 -7.02
CA ASN A 201 -5.27 12.74 -7.87
C ASN A 201 -6.55 12.46 -7.06
N TRP A 202 -6.51 11.54 -6.11
CA TRP A 202 -7.62 11.27 -5.18
C TRP A 202 -7.94 12.50 -4.29
N LEU A 203 -6.92 13.16 -3.74
CA LEU A 203 -7.09 14.37 -2.93
C LEU A 203 -7.68 15.53 -3.75
N LYS A 204 -7.23 15.73 -5.00
CA LYS A 204 -7.79 16.75 -5.90
C LYS A 204 -9.24 16.45 -6.28
N ALA A 205 -9.57 15.19 -6.56
CA ALA A 205 -10.93 14.77 -6.87
C ALA A 205 -11.88 15.06 -5.70
N ASN A 206 -11.48 14.72 -4.46
CA ASN A 206 -12.29 14.96 -3.27
C ASN A 206 -12.38 16.44 -2.84
N GLN A 207 -11.38 17.27 -3.16
CA GLN A 207 -11.43 18.71 -2.89
C GLN A 207 -12.29 19.47 -3.92
N SER A 208 -12.28 19.05 -5.19
CA SER A 208 -13.12 19.65 -6.23
C SER A 208 -14.64 19.41 -6.05
N GLY A 209 -15.02 18.41 -5.25
CA GLY A 209 -16.41 18.13 -4.91
C GLY A 209 -17.02 19.02 -3.81
N GLN A 210 -16.21 19.79 -3.06
CA GLN A 210 -16.69 20.62 -1.94
C GLN A 210 -16.73 22.13 -2.23
N GLY A 211 -16.26 22.60 -3.39
CA GLY A 211 -16.20 24.03 -3.74
C GLY A 211 -17.35 24.56 -4.61
N GLY A 212 -18.36 23.74 -4.95
CA GLY A 212 -19.35 24.03 -5.99
C GLY A 212 -20.79 24.20 -5.52
N LYS A 213 -21.02 24.63 -4.27
CA LYS A 213 -22.35 25.04 -3.79
C LYS A 213 -22.21 26.24 -2.84
N SER A 214 -22.10 27.42 -3.42
CA SER A 214 -22.58 28.65 -2.82
C SER A 214 -23.27 29.50 -3.86
#